data_AF-A0A3P7NI66-F1
#
_entry.id   AF-A0A3P7NI66-F1
#
_cell.length_a   1.000
_cell.length_b   1.000
_cell.length_c   1.000
_cell.angle_alpha   90.00
_cell.angle_beta   90.00
_cell.angle_gamma   90.00
#
_symmetry.space_group_name_H-M   'P 1'
#
loop_
_entity.id
_entity.type
_entity.pdbx_description
1 polymer ?
#
loop_
_entity_poly.entity_id
_entity_poly.type
_entity_poly.pdbx_seq_one_letter_code
_entity_poly.pdbx_strand_id
1 'polypeptide(L)'
;MLCFGFPGKTKVFLREELRDRLETRRDSLLEQSATVIQKNVRKWLAAKKFAEQRRATVVLQSGLRGWRARREVDRRRKELRRAIDMETRKTRRLNLYAEAEGGVNSDAAAKENGAAAAQSSSLAAVQYLDLPVNVKKQLASETMLSRMTDIRTVHHYIPFNKRIGKPLQLPVQTLEQFAERNFKGHILEVRREPIASPFLHKDTEDEYSKSLEMFAMILRYMNDTQLNCEQLAILGKAIIQMLI
;
A
#
# COMPACT_ATOMS: atom_id res chain seq x y z
N MET A 1 51.08 31.31 85.25
CA MET A 1 51.30 29.84 85.19
C MET A 1 50.32 29.29 84.16
N LEU A 2 50.76 28.82 82.99
CA LEU A 2 50.04 27.85 82.13
C LEU A 2 50.97 27.47 80.96
N CYS A 3 51.14 26.17 80.78
CA CYS A 3 52.28 25.53 80.16
C CYS A 3 52.28 25.64 78.62
N PHE A 4 53.40 26.10 78.06
CA PHE A 4 53.76 25.88 76.66
C PHE A 4 54.37 24.48 76.52
N GLY A 5 53.54 23.49 76.19
CA GLY A 5 53.99 22.16 75.81
C GLY A 5 54.36 22.11 74.33
N PHE A 6 55.60 21.76 74.03
CA PHE A 6 56.10 21.58 72.66
C PHE A 6 55.26 20.53 71.89
N PRO A 7 54.82 20.80 70.64
CA PRO A 7 54.13 19.83 69.82
C PRO A 7 55.08 18.68 69.44
N GLY A 8 54.66 17.44 69.71
CA GLY A 8 55.42 16.23 69.36
C GLY A 8 55.52 16.07 67.84
N LYS A 9 56.71 15.71 67.33
CA LYS A 9 57.08 15.64 65.90
C LYS A 9 56.19 14.72 65.02
N THR A 10 55.30 13.91 65.60
CA THR A 10 54.54 12.85 64.91
C THR A 10 53.03 12.88 65.17
N LYS A 11 52.55 13.57 66.21
CA LYS A 11 51.12 13.54 66.60
C LYS A 11 50.61 14.92 66.99
N VAL A 12 49.39 15.24 66.57
CA VAL A 12 48.70 16.48 66.92
C VAL A 12 47.94 16.25 68.23
N PHE A 13 48.31 17.01 69.27
CA PHE A 13 47.61 17.01 70.55
C PHE A 13 46.62 18.16 70.57
N LEU A 14 45.33 17.85 70.80
CA LEU A 14 44.26 18.83 70.84
C LEU A 14 43.58 18.79 72.22
N ARG A 15 43.12 19.95 72.69
CA ARG A 15 42.19 20.03 73.82
C ARG A 15 40.88 19.34 73.44
N GLU A 16 40.25 18.72 74.45
CA GLU A 16 39.01 17.94 74.31
C GLU A 16 37.90 18.72 73.60
N GLU A 17 37.62 19.96 74.03
CA GLU A 17 36.64 20.84 73.40
C GLU A 17 36.84 21.05 71.90
N LEU A 18 38.11 21.14 71.45
CA LEU A 18 38.43 21.35 70.04
C LEU A 18 38.27 20.05 69.24
N ARG A 19 38.59 18.90 69.83
CA ARG A 19 38.37 17.58 69.24
C ARG A 19 36.87 17.34 69.03
N ASP A 20 36.05 17.58 70.05
CA ASP A 20 34.61 17.35 69.99
C ASP A 20 33.92 18.23 68.92
N ARG A 21 34.37 19.49 68.78
CA ARG A 21 33.92 20.38 67.70
C ARG A 21 34.26 19.85 66.31
N LEU A 22 35.46 19.27 66.14
CA LEU A 22 35.89 18.68 64.87
C LEU A 22 35.12 17.38 64.55
N GLU A 23 34.88 16.53 65.55
CA GLU A 23 34.06 15.33 65.40
C GLU A 23 32.62 15.67 65.02
N THR A 24 31.99 16.62 65.72
CA THR A 24 30.65 17.11 65.39
C THR A 24 30.58 17.63 63.94
N ARG A 25 31.60 18.39 63.51
CA ARG A 25 31.66 18.90 62.13
C ARG A 25 31.85 17.78 61.12
N ARG A 26 32.70 16.78 61.42
CA ARG A 26 32.91 15.60 60.58
C ARG A 26 31.61 14.83 60.41
N ASP A 27 30.89 14.57 61.49
CA ASP A 27 29.64 13.79 61.46
C ASP A 27 28.58 14.51 60.63
N SER A 28 28.44 15.83 60.81
CA SER A 28 27.54 16.64 59.99
C SER A 28 27.88 16.58 58.49
N LEU A 29 29.17 16.63 58.13
CA LEU A 29 29.61 16.51 56.72
C LEU A 29 29.33 15.11 56.16
N LEU A 30 29.55 14.06 56.96
CA LEU A 30 29.26 12.68 56.57
C LEU A 30 27.75 12.48 56.36
N GLU A 31 26.92 12.99 57.26
CA GLU A 31 25.46 12.90 57.16
C GLU A 31 24.93 13.65 55.92
N GLN A 32 25.42 14.86 55.67
CA GLN A 32 25.08 15.63 54.46
C GLN A 32 25.49 14.87 53.19
N SER A 33 26.71 14.34 53.15
CA SER A 33 27.22 13.57 52.02
C SER A 33 26.40 12.29 51.79
N ALA A 34 26.10 11.56 52.86
CA ALA A 34 25.25 10.37 52.82
C ALA A 34 23.86 10.71 52.29
N THR A 35 23.25 11.82 52.74
CA THR A 35 21.94 12.28 52.26
C THR A 35 21.97 12.60 50.76
N VAL A 36 23.04 13.23 50.27
CA VAL A 36 23.21 13.52 48.83
C VAL A 36 23.34 12.24 48.01
N ILE A 37 24.09 11.26 48.50
CA ILE A 37 24.22 9.96 47.82
C ILE A 37 22.87 9.23 47.82
N GLN A 38 22.23 9.10 48.98
CA GLN A 38 20.97 8.40 49.15
C GLN A 38 19.85 8.99 48.28
N LYS A 39 19.70 10.33 48.25
CA LYS A 39 18.64 10.97 47.43
C LYS A 39 18.86 10.71 45.95
N ASN A 40 20.12 10.74 45.48
CA ASN A 40 20.45 10.50 44.08
C ASN A 40 20.23 9.04 43.69
N VAL A 41 20.61 8.09 44.55
CA VAL A 41 20.36 6.65 44.34
C VAL A 41 18.85 6.37 44.28
N ARG A 42 18.06 6.92 45.21
CA ARG A 42 16.59 6.79 45.21
C ARG A 42 15.97 7.35 43.92
N LYS A 43 16.40 8.54 43.49
CA LYS A 43 15.97 9.16 42.24
C LYS A 43 16.29 8.27 41.02
N TRP A 44 17.52 7.75 40.95
CA TRP A 44 17.95 6.89 39.85
C TRP A 44 17.15 5.58 39.79
N LEU A 45 16.94 4.93 40.93
CA LEU A 45 16.10 3.72 41.03
C LEU A 45 14.67 3.97 40.55
N ALA A 46 14.06 5.09 40.97
CA ALA A 46 12.71 5.46 40.54
C ALA A 46 12.65 5.74 39.03
N ALA A 47 13.62 6.48 38.48
CA ALA A 47 13.71 6.77 37.06
C ALA A 47 13.88 5.50 36.21
N LYS A 48 14.72 4.56 36.68
CA LYS A 48 14.93 3.26 36.03
C LYS A 48 13.63 2.45 35.99
N LYS A 49 12.95 2.28 37.12
CA LYS A 49 11.67 1.55 37.20
C LYS A 49 10.61 2.17 36.30
N PHE A 50 10.48 3.50 36.30
CA PHE A 50 9.53 4.20 35.43
C PHE A 50 9.84 3.99 33.94
N ALA A 51 11.12 4.06 33.56
CA ALA A 51 11.52 3.85 32.17
C ALA A 51 11.20 2.42 31.69
N GLU A 52 11.45 1.41 32.53
CA GLU A 52 11.12 0.01 32.25
C GLU A 52 9.60 -0.18 32.09
N GLN A 53 8.80 0.33 33.04
CA GLN A 53 7.35 0.29 32.97
C GLN A 53 6.82 0.98 31.71
N ARG A 54 7.29 2.19 31.41
CA ARG A 54 6.88 2.94 30.23
C ARG A 54 7.18 2.19 28.93
N ARG A 55 8.35 1.57 28.81
CA ARG A 55 8.71 0.75 27.64
C ARG A 55 7.74 -0.42 27.48
N ALA A 56 7.48 -1.17 28.55
CA ALA A 56 6.53 -2.29 28.52
C ALA A 56 5.11 -1.83 28.14
N THR A 57 4.62 -0.74 28.74
CA THR A 57 3.30 -0.18 28.42
C THR A 57 3.19 0.24 26.96
N VAL A 58 4.20 0.90 26.39
CA VAL A 58 4.18 1.33 24.98
C VAL A 58 4.09 0.14 24.03
N VAL A 59 4.84 -0.94 24.31
CA VAL A 59 4.81 -2.19 23.51
C VAL A 59 3.43 -2.85 23.60
N LEU A 60 2.86 -2.96 24.79
CA LEU A 60 1.51 -3.53 24.96
C LEU A 60 0.45 -2.69 24.26
N GLN A 61 0.49 -1.36 24.42
CA GLN A 61 -0.47 -0.46 23.79
C GLN A 61 -0.37 -0.48 22.26
N SER A 62 0.84 -0.51 21.70
CA SER A 62 1.02 -0.56 20.25
C SER A 62 0.53 -1.90 19.69
N GLY A 63 0.82 -3.01 20.38
CA GLY A 63 0.28 -4.33 20.05
C GLY A 63 -1.25 -4.37 20.06
N LEU A 64 -1.88 -3.85 21.13
CA LEU A 64 -3.34 -3.80 21.27
C LEU A 64 -3.99 -2.94 20.17
N ARG A 65 -3.43 -1.75 19.89
CA ARG A 65 -3.91 -0.88 18.81
C ARG A 65 -3.82 -1.59 17.46
N GLY A 66 -2.71 -2.28 17.19
CA GLY A 66 -2.52 -3.06 15.96
C GLY A 66 -3.49 -4.23 15.83
N TRP A 67 -3.70 -4.99 16.91
CA TRP A 67 -4.68 -6.08 16.94
C TRP A 67 -6.10 -5.57 16.69
N ARG A 68 -6.51 -4.48 17.35
CA ARG A 68 -7.84 -3.88 17.15
C ARG A 68 -8.05 -3.44 15.70
N ALA A 69 -7.03 -2.82 15.08
CA ALA A 69 -7.10 -2.41 13.68
C ALA A 69 -7.26 -3.60 12.73
N ARG A 70 -6.46 -4.67 12.92
CA ARG A 70 -6.58 -5.90 12.12
C ARG A 70 -7.95 -6.54 12.26
N ARG A 71 -8.44 -6.68 13.49
CA ARG A 71 -9.75 -7.27 13.77
C ARG A 71 -10.90 -6.49 13.12
N GLU A 72 -10.81 -5.16 13.09
CA GLU A 72 -11.79 -4.32 12.42
C GLU A 72 -11.76 -4.48 10.89
N VAL A 73 -10.57 -4.55 10.29
CA VAL A 73 -10.42 -4.81 8.84
C VAL A 73 -10.97 -6.19 8.49
N ASP A 74 -10.66 -7.21 9.28
CA ASP A 74 -11.15 -8.57 9.06
C ASP A 74 -12.67 -8.66 9.19
N ARG A 75 -13.26 -7.93 10.15
CA ARG A 75 -14.72 -7.80 10.30
C ARG A 75 -15.34 -7.21 9.03
N ARG A 76 -14.83 -6.07 8.56
CA ARG A 76 -15.33 -5.41 7.34
C ARG A 76 -15.17 -6.29 6.09
N ARG A 77 -14.03 -6.98 5.96
CA ARG A 77 -13.80 -7.91 4.84
C ARG A 77 -14.80 -9.08 4.85
N LYS A 78 -15.15 -9.60 6.03
CA LYS A 78 -16.18 -10.64 6.17
C LYS A 78 -17.56 -10.11 5.79
N GLU A 79 -17.91 -8.90 6.21
CA GLU A 79 -19.18 -8.24 5.86
C GLU A 79 -19.29 -8.00 4.35
N LEU A 80 -18.24 -7.47 3.73
CA LEU A 80 -18.20 -7.24 2.28
C LEU A 80 -18.34 -8.55 1.49
N ARG A 81 -17.61 -9.60 1.89
CA ARG A 81 -17.74 -10.93 1.27
C ARG A 81 -19.16 -11.46 1.34
N ARG A 82 -19.80 -11.38 2.52
CA ARG A 82 -21.21 -11.78 2.69
C ARG A 82 -22.15 -10.99 1.78
N ALA A 83 -21.94 -9.68 1.64
CA ALA A 83 -22.76 -8.84 0.76
C ALA A 83 -22.59 -9.25 -0.71
N ILE A 84 -21.36 -9.45 -1.17
CA ILE A 84 -21.07 -9.92 -2.54
C ILE A 84 -21.71 -11.29 -2.80
N ASP A 85 -21.60 -12.22 -1.85
CA ASP A 85 -22.20 -13.55 -1.96
C ASP A 85 -23.73 -13.47 -2.10
N MET A 86 -24.36 -12.58 -1.34
CA MET A 86 -25.81 -12.35 -1.41
C MET A 86 -26.25 -11.75 -2.74
N GLU A 87 -25.55 -10.72 -3.23
CA GLU A 87 -25.84 -10.14 -4.54
C GLU A 87 -25.60 -11.16 -5.66
N THR A 88 -24.52 -11.94 -5.61
CA THR A 88 -24.23 -12.99 -6.58
C THR A 88 -25.35 -14.04 -6.64
N ARG A 89 -25.88 -14.46 -5.48
CA ARG A 89 -27.03 -15.38 -5.40
C ARG A 89 -28.30 -14.75 -5.97
N LYS A 90 -28.55 -13.47 -5.67
CA LYS A 90 -29.71 -12.73 -6.18
C LYS A 90 -29.64 -12.59 -7.70
N THR A 91 -28.50 -12.21 -8.25
CA THR A 91 -28.26 -12.12 -9.70
C THR A 91 -28.43 -13.48 -10.36
N ARG A 92 -27.86 -14.55 -9.79
CA ARG A 92 -28.04 -15.91 -10.32
C ARG A 92 -29.53 -16.31 -10.36
N ARG A 93 -30.28 -16.00 -9.29
CA ARG A 93 -31.72 -16.27 -9.24
C ARG A 93 -32.49 -15.45 -10.27
N LEU A 94 -32.14 -14.18 -10.46
CA LEU A 94 -32.75 -13.31 -11.47
C LEU A 94 -32.51 -13.85 -12.88
N ASN A 95 -31.28 -14.27 -13.19
CA ASN A 95 -30.91 -14.84 -14.48
C ASN A 95 -31.71 -16.12 -14.78
N LEU A 96 -31.92 -16.99 -13.79
CA LEU A 96 -32.77 -18.18 -13.94
C LEU A 96 -34.22 -17.82 -14.32
N TYR A 97 -34.79 -16.75 -13.74
CA TYR A 97 -36.13 -16.29 -14.13
C TYR A 97 -36.15 -15.72 -15.55
N ALA A 98 -35.14 -14.94 -15.93
CA ALA A 98 -35.02 -14.40 -17.29
C ALA A 98 -34.85 -15.51 -18.35
N GLU A 99 -34.10 -16.57 -18.06
CA GLU A 99 -33.98 -17.75 -18.91
C GLU A 99 -35.32 -18.49 -19.04
N ALA A 100 -36.08 -18.63 -17.95
CA ALA A 100 -37.40 -19.26 -17.96
C ALA A 100 -38.44 -18.44 -18.76
N GLU A 101 -38.42 -17.12 -18.67
CA GLU A 101 -39.30 -16.24 -19.47
C GLU A 101 -38.87 -16.16 -20.94
N GLY A 102 -37.56 -16.18 -21.23
CA GLY A 102 -37.01 -16.30 -22.58
C GLY A 102 -37.36 -17.62 -23.26
N GLY A 103 -37.57 -18.68 -22.48
CA GLY A 103 -38.03 -19.99 -22.94
C GLY A 103 -39.46 -20.00 -23.49
N VAL A 104 -40.34 -19.11 -23.00
CA VAL A 104 -41.76 -19.09 -23.43
C VAL A 104 -41.94 -18.40 -24.80
N ASN A 105 -40.98 -17.57 -25.23
CA ASN A 105 -40.97 -16.95 -26.56
C ASN A 105 -40.03 -17.66 -27.56
N SER A 106 -39.16 -18.57 -27.12
CA SER A 106 -38.22 -19.27 -28.00
C SER A 106 -38.84 -20.42 -28.78
N ASP A 107 -39.95 -21.01 -28.32
CA ASP A 107 -40.56 -22.16 -28.99
C ASP A 107 -41.28 -21.78 -30.30
N ALA A 108 -41.63 -20.50 -30.49
CA ALA A 108 -42.18 -19.98 -31.74
C ALA A 108 -41.12 -19.35 -32.66
N ALA A 109 -40.00 -18.85 -32.12
CA ALA A 109 -38.95 -18.18 -32.89
C ALA A 109 -37.80 -19.11 -33.35
N ALA A 110 -37.71 -20.33 -32.80
CA ALA A 110 -36.62 -21.28 -33.09
C ALA A 110 -36.67 -21.95 -34.47
N LYS A 111 -37.69 -21.72 -35.30
CA LYS A 111 -37.78 -22.31 -36.66
C LYS A 111 -37.32 -21.42 -37.81
N GLU A 112 -37.01 -20.15 -37.59
CA GLU A 112 -36.63 -19.25 -38.72
C GLU A 112 -35.26 -18.57 -38.58
N ASN A 113 -34.64 -18.54 -37.38
CA ASN A 113 -33.39 -17.79 -37.18
C ASN A 113 -32.25 -18.63 -36.59
N GLY A 114 -32.07 -19.86 -37.08
CA GLY A 114 -30.94 -20.76 -36.75
C GLY A 114 -29.57 -20.31 -37.27
N ALA A 115 -29.40 -19.05 -37.67
CA ALA A 115 -28.14 -18.50 -38.20
C ALA A 115 -27.66 -17.22 -37.49
N ALA A 116 -28.47 -16.57 -36.66
CA ALA A 116 -28.13 -15.24 -36.12
C ALA A 116 -27.51 -15.25 -34.71
N ALA A 117 -27.72 -16.30 -33.91
CA ALA A 117 -27.25 -16.34 -32.51
C ALA A 117 -25.80 -16.83 -32.34
N ALA A 118 -25.16 -17.35 -33.40
CA ALA A 118 -23.77 -17.81 -33.37
C ALA A 118 -22.74 -16.68 -33.60
N GLN A 119 -23.16 -15.44 -33.82
CA GLN A 119 -22.25 -14.31 -34.12
C GLN A 119 -21.76 -13.52 -32.89
N SER A 120 -22.24 -13.79 -31.68
CA SER A 120 -21.80 -13.08 -30.46
C SER A 120 -20.40 -13.50 -29.96
N SER A 121 -19.91 -14.67 -30.39
CA SER A 121 -18.57 -15.20 -30.05
C SER A 121 -17.62 -15.21 -31.26
N SER A 122 -17.75 -14.24 -32.17
CA SER A 122 -16.68 -13.98 -33.12
C SER A 122 -15.58 -13.20 -32.40
N LEU A 123 -14.52 -13.90 -31.98
CA LEU A 123 -13.25 -13.29 -31.61
C LEU A 123 -12.86 -12.35 -32.75
N ALA A 124 -12.76 -11.05 -32.49
CA ALA A 124 -12.31 -10.11 -33.51
C ALA A 124 -10.95 -10.61 -34.03
N ALA A 125 -10.81 -10.76 -35.34
CA ALA A 125 -9.58 -11.26 -35.94
C ALA A 125 -8.51 -10.15 -35.91
N VAL A 126 -7.99 -9.79 -34.72
CA VAL A 126 -7.01 -8.70 -34.50
C VAL A 126 -5.61 -9.03 -35.08
N GLN A 127 -5.47 -10.18 -35.74
CA GLN A 127 -4.22 -10.71 -36.28
C GLN A 127 -3.59 -9.79 -37.34
N TYR A 128 -4.41 -9.02 -38.07
CA TYR A 128 -3.97 -8.08 -39.10
C TYR A 128 -3.31 -6.81 -38.53
N LEU A 129 -3.42 -6.53 -37.22
CA LEU A 129 -2.81 -5.35 -36.62
C LEU A 129 -1.31 -5.55 -36.46
N ASP A 130 -0.54 -4.76 -37.20
CA ASP A 130 0.91 -4.80 -37.17
C ASP A 130 1.46 -4.38 -35.81
N LEU A 131 2.22 -5.26 -35.17
CA LEU A 131 3.02 -4.86 -34.01
C LEU A 131 4.20 -3.99 -34.41
N PRO A 132 4.62 -3.06 -33.53
CA PRO A 132 5.87 -2.32 -33.67
C PRO A 132 7.08 -3.24 -33.92
N VAL A 133 8.01 -2.80 -34.78
CA VAL A 133 9.16 -3.60 -35.26
C VAL A 133 10.05 -4.12 -34.12
N ASN A 134 10.21 -3.32 -33.07
CA ASN A 134 10.92 -3.67 -31.84
C ASN A 134 10.24 -4.83 -31.09
N VAL A 135 8.91 -4.84 -31.01
CA VAL A 135 8.16 -5.92 -30.34
C VAL A 135 8.21 -7.20 -31.18
N LYS A 136 8.06 -7.11 -32.51
CA LYS A 136 8.21 -8.27 -33.42
C LYS A 136 9.59 -8.92 -33.29
N LYS A 137 10.67 -8.12 -33.20
CA LYS A 137 12.04 -8.61 -33.00
C LYS A 137 12.23 -9.29 -31.64
N GLN A 138 11.64 -8.74 -30.58
CA GLN A 138 11.71 -9.31 -29.22
C GLN A 138 10.90 -10.60 -29.08
N LEU A 139 9.81 -10.74 -29.84
CA LEU A 139 9.04 -11.98 -29.94
C LEU A 139 9.80 -13.07 -30.72
N ALA A 140 10.55 -12.70 -31.76
CA ALA A 140 11.31 -13.65 -32.59
C ALA A 140 12.62 -14.14 -31.94
N SER A 141 13.19 -13.39 -30.99
CA SER A 141 14.44 -13.72 -30.31
C SER A 141 14.27 -14.69 -29.14
N GLU A 142 13.41 -15.71 -29.26
CA GLU A 142 13.14 -16.72 -28.24
C GLU A 142 14.35 -17.63 -27.96
N THR A 143 15.35 -17.09 -27.28
CA THR A 143 16.23 -17.83 -26.35
C THR A 143 17.04 -16.77 -25.61
N MET A 144 16.70 -16.48 -24.36
CA MET A 144 17.65 -16.25 -23.25
C MET A 144 16.91 -15.70 -22.03
N LEU A 145 17.05 -16.46 -20.95
CA LEU A 145 16.61 -16.20 -19.57
C LEU A 145 15.12 -16.35 -19.29
N SER A 146 14.78 -17.59 -18.92
CA SER A 146 13.99 -17.90 -17.73
C SER A 146 14.49 -17.08 -16.52
N ARG A 147 14.05 -15.84 -16.47
CA ARG A 147 13.71 -15.14 -15.25
C ARG A 147 12.33 -14.64 -15.56
N MET A 148 11.32 -15.22 -14.91
CA MET A 148 10.07 -14.50 -14.67
C MET A 148 10.46 -13.05 -14.39
N THR A 149 10.21 -12.16 -15.34
CA THR A 149 10.28 -10.74 -15.06
C THR A 149 9.04 -10.49 -14.24
N ASP A 150 9.15 -10.84 -12.95
CA ASP A 150 8.19 -10.49 -11.92
C ASP A 150 7.92 -9.00 -12.17
N ILE A 151 6.73 -8.70 -12.69
CA ILE A 151 6.16 -7.36 -12.62
C ILE A 151 5.94 -7.17 -11.12
N ARG A 152 7.02 -6.81 -10.42
CA ARG A 152 6.99 -6.54 -9.00
C ARG A 152 6.29 -5.21 -8.89
N THR A 153 5.00 -5.24 -8.64
CA THR A 153 4.23 -4.05 -8.26
C THR A 153 4.81 -3.60 -6.91
N VAL A 154 5.83 -2.73 -6.95
CA VAL A 154 6.44 -2.17 -5.75
C VAL A 154 5.46 -1.16 -5.18
N HIS A 155 4.55 -1.66 -4.34
CA HIS A 155 3.72 -0.79 -3.52
C HIS A 155 4.61 -0.10 -2.50
N HIS A 156 4.93 1.16 -2.74
CA HIS A 156 5.44 2.02 -1.70
C HIS A 156 4.30 2.24 -0.71
N TYR A 157 4.35 1.52 0.41
CA TYR A 157 3.44 1.77 1.52
C TYR A 157 3.73 3.18 2.04
N ILE A 158 2.91 4.15 1.61
CA ILE A 158 2.87 5.45 2.25
C ILE A 158 2.08 5.25 3.55
N PRO A 159 2.72 5.29 4.73
CA PRO A 159 2.01 5.13 5.98
C PRO A 159 0.92 6.20 6.05
N PHE A 160 -0.31 5.76 6.31
CA PHE A 160 -1.46 6.63 6.48
C PHE A 160 -1.27 7.46 7.76
N ASN A 161 -0.51 8.55 7.65
CA ASN A 161 -0.23 9.45 8.74
C ASN A 161 -1.57 10.08 9.15
N LYS A 162 -2.06 9.73 10.34
CA LYS A 162 -3.26 10.30 10.95
C LYS A 162 -3.04 11.76 11.36
N ARG A 163 -2.81 12.64 10.38
CA ARG A 163 -2.97 14.08 10.51
C ARG A 163 -3.82 14.56 9.33
N ILE A 164 -5.08 14.15 9.29
CA ILE A 164 -6.05 14.75 8.36
C ILE A 164 -6.83 15.77 9.18
N GLY A 165 -6.32 17.00 9.20
CA GLY A 165 -7.22 18.14 9.30
C GLY A 165 -8.03 18.21 8.00
N LYS A 166 -9.34 18.49 8.11
CA LYS A 166 -10.38 18.52 7.06
C LYS A 166 -10.39 17.30 6.10
N PRO A 167 -11.55 16.63 5.91
CA PRO A 167 -11.62 15.51 4.97
C PRO A 167 -11.13 15.96 3.58
N LEU A 168 -10.27 15.15 2.96
CA LEU A 168 -9.80 15.36 1.60
C LEU A 168 -11.04 15.39 0.70
N GLN A 169 -11.50 16.57 0.30
CA GLN A 169 -12.58 16.73 -0.67
C GLN A 169 -12.00 16.40 -2.03
N LEU A 170 -11.90 15.11 -2.34
CA LEU A 170 -11.64 14.68 -3.71
C LEU A 170 -12.84 15.10 -4.56
N PRO A 171 -12.64 15.78 -5.69
CA PRO A 171 -13.73 16.11 -6.59
C PRO A 171 -14.42 14.81 -6.99
N VAL A 172 -15.72 14.71 -6.71
CA VAL A 172 -16.56 13.56 -7.08
C VAL A 172 -16.90 13.68 -8.55
N GLN A 173 -15.89 13.56 -9.41
CA GLN A 173 -16.10 13.42 -10.85
C GLN A 173 -16.20 11.93 -11.16
N THR A 174 -17.31 11.54 -11.79
CA THR A 174 -17.45 10.17 -12.29
C THR A 174 -16.62 10.00 -13.56
N LEU A 175 -16.30 8.75 -13.91
CA LEU A 175 -15.52 8.46 -15.11
C LEU A 175 -16.25 8.93 -16.38
N GLU A 176 -17.59 8.82 -16.38
CA GLU A 176 -18.47 9.24 -17.46
C GLU A 176 -18.39 10.76 -17.66
N GLN A 177 -18.50 11.54 -16.58
CA GLN A 177 -18.37 13.00 -16.61
C GLN A 177 -16.98 13.44 -17.11
N PHE A 178 -15.94 12.68 -16.79
CA PHE A 178 -14.60 12.97 -17.28
C PHE A 178 -14.49 12.69 -18.79
N ALA A 179 -15.02 11.56 -19.26
CA ALA A 179 -14.97 11.21 -20.68
C ALA A 179 -15.77 12.18 -21.55
N GLU A 180 -16.98 12.58 -21.14
CA GLU A 180 -17.79 13.56 -21.88
C GLU A 180 -17.05 14.89 -22.11
N ARG A 181 -16.21 15.30 -21.15
CA ARG A 181 -15.47 16.56 -21.22
C ARG A 181 -14.17 16.45 -22.02
N ASN A 182 -13.52 15.29 -22.00
CA ASN A 182 -12.14 15.15 -22.47
C ASN A 182 -12.00 14.24 -23.71
N PHE A 183 -12.95 13.35 -23.96
CA PHE A 183 -12.85 12.39 -25.06
C PHE A 183 -13.40 12.98 -26.36
N LYS A 184 -12.65 12.84 -27.45
CA LYS A 184 -13.07 13.30 -28.78
C LYS A 184 -14.13 12.39 -29.40
N GLY A 185 -15.41 12.62 -29.12
CA GLY A 185 -16.53 11.97 -29.83
C GLY A 185 -16.65 10.45 -29.61
N HIS A 186 -16.00 9.92 -28.57
CA HIS A 186 -16.00 8.50 -28.23
C HIS A 186 -16.94 8.23 -27.05
N ILE A 187 -17.82 7.25 -27.21
CA ILE A 187 -18.64 6.71 -26.12
C ILE A 187 -17.77 5.71 -25.32
N LEU A 188 -17.84 5.78 -23.99
CA LEU A 188 -17.18 4.84 -23.06
C LEU A 188 -17.79 3.44 -23.22
N GLU A 189 -17.35 2.73 -24.25
CA GLU A 189 -17.80 1.37 -24.55
C GLU A 189 -16.60 0.48 -24.83
N VAL A 190 -16.81 -0.82 -24.66
CA VAL A 190 -15.83 -1.82 -25.10
C VAL A 190 -15.77 -1.79 -26.62
N ARG A 191 -14.61 -1.43 -27.17
CA ARG A 191 -14.39 -1.39 -28.62
C ARG A 191 -13.53 -2.57 -29.04
N ARG A 192 -13.93 -3.22 -30.14
CA ARG A 192 -13.25 -4.38 -30.73
C ARG A 192 -12.41 -4.01 -31.95
N GLU A 193 -12.62 -2.82 -32.50
CA GLU A 193 -11.93 -2.30 -33.67
C GLU A 193 -10.85 -1.29 -33.28
N PRO A 194 -9.76 -1.16 -34.06
CA PRO A 194 -8.73 -0.16 -33.81
C PRO A 194 -9.32 1.26 -33.89
N ILE A 195 -8.85 2.12 -32.99
CA ILE A 195 -9.24 3.54 -33.01
C ILE A 195 -8.56 4.26 -34.18
N ALA A 196 -9.28 5.17 -34.83
CA ALA A 196 -8.73 6.05 -35.86
C ALA A 196 -8.20 7.39 -35.29
N SER A 197 -8.69 7.79 -34.11
CA SER A 197 -8.26 8.98 -33.39
C SER A 197 -8.04 8.64 -31.91
N PRO A 198 -6.97 9.14 -31.28
CA PRO A 198 -6.76 9.03 -29.84
C PRO A 198 -7.95 9.55 -29.05
N PHE A 199 -8.19 8.98 -27.87
CA PHE A 199 -9.29 9.40 -27.00
C PHE A 199 -9.11 10.82 -26.49
N LEU A 200 -7.88 11.20 -26.10
CA LEU A 200 -7.55 12.51 -25.55
C LEU A 200 -6.90 13.43 -26.60
N HIS A 201 -6.90 14.73 -26.33
CA HIS A 201 -6.12 15.69 -27.11
C HIS A 201 -4.61 15.39 -26.96
N LYS A 202 -3.88 15.49 -28.07
CA LYS A 202 -2.43 15.32 -28.15
C LYS A 202 -1.85 16.48 -28.94
N ASP A 203 -0.79 17.07 -28.42
CA ASP A 203 -0.20 18.30 -28.98
C ASP A 203 0.83 17.99 -30.08
N THR A 204 1.36 16.76 -30.10
CA THR A 204 2.40 16.32 -31.06
C THR A 204 1.92 15.13 -31.88
N GLU A 205 2.24 15.12 -33.19
CA GLU A 205 1.95 14.01 -34.11
C GLU A 205 2.56 12.67 -33.65
N ASP A 206 3.75 12.71 -33.04
CA ASP A 206 4.39 11.53 -32.46
C ASP A 206 3.55 10.91 -31.34
N GLU A 207 2.96 11.73 -30.46
CA GLU A 207 2.08 11.26 -29.39
C GLU A 207 0.74 10.76 -29.93
N TYR A 208 0.28 11.36 -31.03
CA TYR A 208 -0.89 10.92 -31.76
C TYR A 208 -0.69 9.50 -32.30
N SER A 209 0.39 9.25 -33.05
CA SER A 209 0.72 7.91 -33.58
C SER A 209 0.93 6.88 -32.47
N LYS A 210 1.71 7.23 -31.44
CA LYS A 210 1.96 6.36 -30.28
C LYS A 210 0.67 5.94 -29.57
N SER A 211 -0.33 6.82 -29.48
CA SER A 211 -1.61 6.51 -28.85
C SER A 211 -2.40 5.47 -29.66
N LEU A 212 -2.35 5.54 -31.00
CA LEU A 212 -2.98 4.57 -31.88
C LEU A 212 -2.28 3.20 -31.79
N GLU A 213 -0.95 3.20 -31.82
CA GLU A 213 -0.14 1.99 -31.66
C GLU A 213 -0.36 1.32 -30.30
N MET A 214 -0.45 2.12 -29.23
CA MET A 214 -0.73 1.62 -27.88
C MET A 214 -2.09 0.93 -27.81
N PHE A 215 -3.13 1.52 -28.42
CA PHE A 215 -4.46 0.91 -28.45
C PHE A 215 -4.49 -0.37 -29.31
N ALA A 216 -3.80 -0.38 -30.45
CA ALA A 216 -3.65 -1.58 -31.26
C ALA A 216 -2.97 -2.73 -30.48
N MET A 217 -1.92 -2.42 -29.71
CA MET A 217 -1.28 -3.41 -28.83
C MET A 217 -2.18 -3.90 -27.71
N ILE A 218 -3.00 -3.02 -27.11
CA ILE A 218 -3.99 -3.42 -26.08
C ILE A 218 -5.03 -4.36 -26.69
N LEU A 219 -5.57 -4.04 -27.86
CA LEU A 219 -6.52 -4.91 -28.56
C LEU A 219 -5.91 -6.28 -28.86
N ARG A 220 -4.63 -6.31 -29.26
CA ARG A 220 -3.91 -7.55 -29.54
C ARG A 220 -3.64 -8.36 -28.28
N TYR A 221 -3.24 -7.71 -27.19
CA TYR A 221 -3.08 -8.35 -25.89
C TYR A 221 -4.39 -8.97 -25.38
N MET A 222 -5.52 -8.32 -25.62
CA MET A 222 -6.83 -8.79 -25.14
C MET A 222 -7.42 -9.94 -25.98
N ASN A 223 -7.17 -9.98 -27.29
CA ASN A 223 -7.94 -10.83 -28.22
C ASN A 223 -7.09 -11.81 -29.04
N ASP A 224 -5.76 -11.76 -28.99
CA ASP A 224 -4.90 -12.67 -29.77
C ASP A 224 -4.79 -14.04 -29.08
N THR A 225 -5.26 -15.08 -29.75
CA THR A 225 -5.23 -16.47 -29.28
C THR A 225 -3.96 -17.23 -29.65
N GLN A 226 -3.08 -16.65 -30.48
CA GLN A 226 -1.85 -17.30 -30.96
C GLN A 226 -0.64 -16.97 -30.06
N LEU A 227 -0.74 -15.97 -29.19
CA LEU A 227 0.35 -15.55 -28.32
C LEU A 227 0.41 -16.41 -27.06
N ASN A 228 1.59 -16.94 -26.76
CA ASN A 228 1.84 -17.68 -25.52
C ASN A 228 1.92 -16.73 -24.32
N CYS A 229 1.80 -17.24 -23.09
CA CYS A 229 1.84 -16.42 -21.86
C CYS A 229 3.09 -15.54 -21.74
N GLU A 230 4.25 -16.02 -22.21
CA GLU A 230 5.52 -15.26 -22.20
C GLU A 230 5.52 -14.13 -23.23
N GLN A 231 4.95 -14.38 -24.41
CA GLN A 231 4.82 -13.39 -25.48
C GLN A 231 3.82 -12.29 -25.11
N LEU A 232 2.72 -12.66 -24.43
CA LEU A 232 1.78 -11.72 -23.82
C LEU A 232 2.46 -10.88 -22.73
N ALA A 233 3.35 -11.44 -21.92
CA ALA A 233 4.10 -10.68 -20.92
C ALA A 233 5.05 -9.66 -21.55
N ILE A 234 5.73 -10.02 -22.65
CA ILE A 234 6.57 -9.10 -23.43
C ILE A 234 5.71 -7.97 -24.02
N LEU A 235 4.55 -8.30 -24.60
CA LEU A 235 3.62 -7.32 -25.15
C LEU A 235 3.10 -6.36 -24.07
N GLY A 236 2.70 -6.89 -22.91
CA GLY A 236 2.28 -6.09 -21.76
C GLY A 236 3.38 -5.14 -21.26
N LYS A 237 4.63 -5.60 -21.24
CA LYS A 237 5.78 -4.77 -20.89
C LYS A 237 6.00 -3.64 -21.91
N ALA A 238 5.85 -3.93 -23.20
CA ALA A 238 5.96 -2.91 -24.25
C ALA A 238 4.88 -1.83 -24.11
N ILE A 239 3.63 -2.21 -23.79
CA ILE A 239 2.54 -1.26 -23.51
C ILE A 239 2.92 -0.34 -22.32
N ILE A 240 3.47 -0.91 -21.24
CA ILE A 240 3.90 -0.13 -20.07
C ILE A 240 5.07 0.81 -20.41
N GLN A 241 6.03 0.37 -21.22
CA GLN A 241 7.16 1.20 -21.63
C GLN A 241 6.74 2.37 -22.52
N MET A 242 5.67 2.23 -23.30
CA MET A 242 5.13 3.31 -24.12
C MET A 242 4.39 4.39 -23.30
N LEU A 243 4.09 4.11 -22.03
CA LEU A 243 3.44 5.03 -21.08
C LEU A 243 4.43 5.88 -20.28
N ILE A 244 5.72 5.53 -20.28
CA ILE A 244 6.82 6.22 -19.56
C ILE A 244 7.57 7.12 -20.53
#